data_AF-A0A931QIQ5-F1
#
_entry.id   AF-A0A931QIQ5-F1
#
_cell.length_a   1.000
_cell.length_b   1.000
_cell.length_c   1.000
_cell.angle_alpha   90.00
_cell.angle_beta   90.00
_cell.angle_gamma   90.00
#
_symmetry.space_group_name_H-M   'P 1'
#
loop_
_entity.id
_entity.type
_entity.pdbx_description
1 polymer ?
#
loop_
_entity_poly.entity_id
_entity_poly.type
_entity_poly.pdbx_seq_one_letter_code
_entity_poly.pdbx_strand_id
1 'polypeptide(L)'
;MKIRDLFNRPERIFSFEFFPPKTPEGEEGLRATIRDLKPLNPAFVSVTYGAGGSTRAQTIDLVSRIKRETGIESMAHLTCIGASRIELTDI
;
A
#
# COMPACT_ATOMS: atom_id res chain seq x y z
N MET A 1 -11.02 -7.63 0.04
CA MET A 1 -11.63 -7.75 -1.31
C MET A 1 -10.50 -7.94 -2.32
N LYS A 2 -10.71 -8.61 -3.46
CA LYS A 2 -9.67 -8.65 -4.49
C LYS A 2 -9.81 -7.44 -5.41
N ILE A 3 -8.71 -6.76 -5.71
CA ILE A 3 -8.71 -5.57 -6.59
C ILE A 3 -9.29 -5.89 -7.98
N ARG A 4 -9.05 -7.09 -8.51
CA ARG A 4 -9.65 -7.54 -9.79
C ARG A 4 -11.18 -7.40 -9.82
N ASP A 5 -11.84 -7.61 -8.68
CA ASP A 5 -13.30 -7.57 -8.61
C ASP A 5 -13.84 -6.13 -8.69
N LEU A 6 -12.99 -5.11 -8.48
CA LEU A 6 -13.34 -3.69 -8.65
C LEU A 6 -13.51 -3.32 -10.13
N PHE A 7 -12.79 -3.98 -11.03
CA PHE A 7 -12.84 -3.73 -12.48
C PHE A 7 -14.05 -4.36 -13.17
N ASN A 8 -14.80 -5.21 -12.49
CA ASN A 8 -16.03 -5.82 -13.02
C ASN A 8 -17.26 -4.90 -12.89
N ARG A 9 -17.07 -3.70 -12.31
CA ARG A 9 -18.14 -2.73 -12.07
C ARG A 9 -18.19 -1.70 -13.20
N PRO A 10 -19.36 -1.11 -13.51
CA PRO A 10 -19.50 -0.16 -14.60
C PRO A 10 -18.86 1.21 -14.31
N GLU A 11 -18.55 1.53 -13.05
CA GLU A 11 -17.99 2.82 -12.67
C GLU A 11 -16.49 2.93 -12.98
N ARG A 12 -16.03 4.14 -13.33
CA ARG A 12 -14.61 4.43 -13.42
C ARG A 12 -14.00 4.42 -12.02
N ILE A 13 -12.87 3.74 -11.87
CA ILE A 13 -12.12 3.69 -10.62
C ILE A 13 -10.80 4.44 -10.74
N PHE A 14 -10.29 4.91 -9.60
CA PHE A 14 -8.95 5.47 -9.49
C PHE A 14 -8.33 5.03 -8.16
N SER A 15 -7.01 5.16 -8.07
CA SER A 15 -6.19 4.77 -6.92
C SER A 15 -5.05 5.75 -6.71
N PHE A 16 -4.47 5.73 -5.51
CA PHE A 16 -3.26 6.48 -5.18
C PHE A 16 -2.12 5.53 -4.82
N GLU A 17 -0.89 6.00 -5.03
CA GLU A 17 0.32 5.28 -4.66
C GLU A 17 1.14 6.08 -3.64
N PHE A 18 1.63 5.41 -2.61
CA PHE A 18 2.45 6.01 -1.56
C PHE A 18 3.81 5.33 -1.45
N PHE A 19 4.78 6.07 -0.94
CA PHE A 19 6.09 5.56 -0.57
C PHE A 19 6.16 5.34 0.95
N PRO A 20 6.81 4.27 1.43
CA PRO A 20 7.09 4.11 2.85
C PRO A 20 7.86 5.33 3.39
N PRO A 21 7.34 6.01 4.42
CA PRO A 21 8.05 7.12 5.04
C PRO A 21 9.30 6.61 5.76
N LYS A 22 10.33 7.46 5.81
CA LYS A 22 11.62 7.14 6.47
C LYS A 22 11.77 7.76 7.86
N THR A 23 10.84 8.63 8.25
CA THR A 23 10.87 9.36 9.53
C THR A 23 9.50 9.39 10.19
N PRO A 24 9.43 9.59 11.52
CA PRO A 24 8.15 9.74 12.23
C PRO A 24 7.28 10.89 11.72
N GLU A 25 7.90 12.01 11.32
CA GLU A 25 7.20 13.16 10.75
C GLU A 25 6.59 12.81 9.39
N GLY A 26 7.31 12.00 8.59
CA GLY A 26 6.79 11.47 7.32
C GLY A 26 5.64 10.50 7.52
N GLU A 27 5.64 9.71 8.59
CA GLU A 27 4.51 8.84 8.96
C GLU A 27 3.26 9.65 9.30
N GLU A 28 3.40 10.71 10.10
CA GLU A 28 2.30 11.58 10.43
C GLU A 28 1.78 12.34 9.21
N GLY A 29 2.68 12.82 8.35
CA GLY A 29 2.33 13.46 7.08
C GLY A 29 1.54 12.51 6.16
N LEU A 30 2.02 11.27 6.00
CA LEU A 30 1.31 10.26 5.23
C LEU A 30 -0.09 9.99 5.80
N ARG A 31 -0.21 9.87 7.12
CA ARG A 31 -1.49 9.65 7.80
C ARG A 31 -2.47 10.82 7.58
N ALA A 32 -1.97 12.06 7.60
CA ALA A 32 -2.77 13.23 7.26
C ALA A 32 -3.22 13.20 5.79
N THR A 33 -2.30 12.96 4.86
CA THR A 33 -2.63 12.86 3.42
C THR A 33 -3.68 11.79 3.13
N ILE A 34 -3.55 10.60 3.72
CA ILE A 34 -4.54 9.54 3.52
C ILE A 34 -5.92 9.94 4.05
N ARG A 35 -5.98 10.67 5.17
CA ARG A 35 -7.22 11.20 5.72
C ARG A 35 -7.87 12.20 4.78
N ASP A 36 -7.09 13.06 4.14
CA ASP A 36 -7.57 14.08 3.22
C ASP A 36 -8.00 13.49 1.87
N LEU A 37 -7.37 12.40 1.43
CA LEU A 37 -7.70 11.70 0.18
C LEU A 37 -8.87 10.72 0.33
N LYS A 38 -9.13 10.20 1.53
CA LYS A 38 -10.20 9.23 1.80
C LYS A 38 -11.59 9.69 1.31
N PRO A 39 -12.03 10.94 1.49
CA PRO A 39 -13.32 11.43 0.99
C PRO A 39 -13.49 11.35 -0.53
N LEU A 40 -12.40 11.30 -1.30
CA LEU A 40 -12.47 11.10 -2.75
C LEU A 40 -12.94 9.70 -3.12
N ASN A 41 -12.97 8.76 -2.16
CA ASN A 41 -13.38 7.37 -2.33
C ASN A 41 -12.53 6.60 -3.36
N PRO A 42 -11.19 6.55 -3.17
CA PRO A 42 -10.34 5.73 -4.04
C PRO A 42 -10.71 4.26 -3.93
N ALA A 43 -10.66 3.54 -5.04
CA ALA A 43 -11.05 2.13 -5.08
C ALA A 43 -10.07 1.24 -4.32
N PHE A 44 -8.79 1.61 -4.34
CA PHE A 44 -7.72 1.03 -3.52
C PHE A 44 -6.53 2.02 -3.46
N VAL A 45 -5.53 1.69 -2.64
CA VAL A 45 -4.23 2.37 -2.65
C VAL A 45 -3.08 1.36 -2.74
N SER A 46 -1.95 1.78 -3.31
CA SER A 46 -0.72 0.99 -3.36
C SER A 46 0.36 1.60 -2.46
N VAL A 47 1.23 0.74 -1.93
CA VAL A 47 2.45 1.14 -1.23
C VAL A 47 3.63 0.51 -1.95
N THR A 48 4.60 1.35 -2.31
CA THR A 48 5.80 0.90 -3.01
C THR A 48 6.69 0.03 -2.14
N TYR A 49 7.58 -0.70 -2.80
CA TYR A 49 8.52 -1.63 -2.18
C TYR A 49 9.94 -1.17 -2.52
N GLY A 50 10.76 -0.95 -1.49
CA GLY A 50 12.12 -0.49 -1.63
C GLY A 50 12.95 -1.43 -2.51
N ALA A 51 13.83 -0.84 -3.31
CA ALA A 51 14.77 -1.61 -4.13
C ALA A 51 15.55 -2.59 -3.25
N GLY A 52 15.68 -3.84 -3.73
CA GLY A 52 16.40 -4.90 -3.02
C GLY A 52 15.75 -5.38 -1.71
N GLY A 53 14.49 -5.05 -1.43
CA GLY A 53 13.81 -5.47 -0.20
C GLY A 53 14.09 -4.62 1.04
N SER A 54 14.79 -3.50 0.88
CA SER A 54 15.21 -2.61 1.98
C SER A 54 14.07 -2.10 2.88
N THR A 55 12.83 -2.04 2.38
CA THR A 55 11.66 -1.58 3.14
C THR A 55 10.59 -2.65 3.33
N ARG A 56 10.92 -3.94 3.19
CA ARG A 56 9.93 -5.05 3.22
C ARG A 56 8.97 -4.97 4.41
N ALA A 57 9.52 -4.96 5.62
CA ALA A 57 8.72 -4.95 6.85
C ALA A 57 7.85 -3.68 6.97
N GLN A 58 8.41 -2.53 6.57
CA GLN A 58 7.70 -1.24 6.60
C GLN A 58 6.55 -1.22 5.59
N THR A 59 6.75 -1.74 4.37
CA THR A 59 5.69 -1.83 3.36
C THR A 59 4.53 -2.70 3.86
N ILE A 60 4.81 -3.87 4.45
CA ILE A 60 3.80 -4.81 4.96
C ILE A 60 3.02 -4.20 6.14
N ASP A 61 3.71 -3.58 7.10
CA ASP A 61 3.04 -2.91 8.23
C ASP A 61 2.15 -1.78 7.72
N LEU A 62 2.67 -0.94 6.83
CA LEU A 62 1.96 0.22 6.32
C LEU A 62 0.69 -0.18 5.55
N VAL A 63 0.74 -1.15 4.64
CA VAL A 63 -0.47 -1.60 3.93
C VAL A 63 -1.52 -2.16 4.90
N SER A 64 -1.09 -2.92 5.89
CA SER A 64 -1.97 -3.53 6.90
C SER A 64 -2.64 -2.45 7.74
N ARG A 65 -1.87 -1.44 8.15
CA ARG A 65 -2.31 -0.30 8.94
C ARG A 65 -3.32 0.56 8.16
N ILE A 66 -3.01 0.92 6.92
CA ILE A 66 -3.90 1.70 6.06
C ILE A 66 -5.27 1.03 5.94
N LYS A 67 -5.30 -0.27 5.63
CA LYS A 67 -6.57 -0.99 5.48
C LYS A 67 -7.35 -1.06 6.78
N ARG A 68 -6.68 -1.37 7.90
CA ARG A 68 -7.29 -1.46 9.22
C ARG A 68 -7.89 -0.13 9.70
N GLU A 69 -7.17 0.97 9.49
CA GLU A 69 -7.54 2.27 10.04
C GLU A 69 -8.50 3.05 9.12
N THR A 70 -8.39 2.86 7.81
CA THR A 70 -9.16 3.66 6.84
C THR A 70 -10.33 2.89 6.24
N GLY A 71 -10.25 1.55 6.21
CA GLY A 71 -11.18 0.68 5.48
C GLY A 71 -10.93 0.63 3.97
N ILE A 72 -9.95 1.38 3.44
CA ILE A 72 -9.58 1.36 2.02
C ILE A 72 -8.79 0.09 1.74
N GLU A 73 -9.09 -0.61 0.64
CA GLU A 73 -8.31 -1.77 0.22
C GLU A 73 -6.88 -1.32 -0.14
N SER A 74 -5.87 -2.03 0.37
CA SER A 74 -4.47 -1.69 0.20
C SER A 74 -3.70 -2.81 -0.51
N MET A 75 -2.75 -2.42 -1.35
CA MET A 75 -1.93 -3.32 -2.15
C MET A 75 -0.45 -3.04 -1.89
N ALA A 76 0.30 -4.08 -1.54
CA ALA A 76 1.75 -3.99 -1.43
C ALA A 76 2.40 -4.28 -2.77
N HIS A 77 3.31 -3.41 -3.19
CA HIS A 77 4.28 -3.79 -4.20
C HIS A 77 5.19 -4.88 -3.62
N LEU A 78 5.70 -5.74 -4.49
CA LEU A 78 6.68 -6.75 -4.13
C LEU A 78 7.67 -6.89 -5.28
N THR A 79 8.97 -6.73 -4.99
CA THR A 79 10.04 -6.98 -5.95
C THR A 79 10.85 -8.19 -5.52
N CYS A 80 11.37 -8.93 -6.49
CA CYS A 80 12.12 -10.16 -6.25
C CYS A 80 13.65 -9.97 -6.36
N ILE A 81 14.10 -8.79 -6.81
CA ILE A 81 15.53 -8.51 -6.98
C ILE A 81 16.18 -8.52 -5.59
N GLY A 82 17.22 -9.35 -5.42
CA GLY A 82 17.95 -9.48 -4.17
C GLY A 82 17.26 -10.33 -3.10
N ALA A 83 16.15 -11.01 -3.42
CA ALA A 83 15.46 -11.92 -2.51
C ALA A 83 15.55 -13.37 -3.01
N SER A 84 15.79 -14.30 -2.09
CA SER A 84 15.67 -15.73 -2.32
C SER A 84 14.19 -16.16 -2.38
N ARG A 85 13.94 -17.31 -2.98
CA ARG A 85 12.59 -17.90 -3.02
C ARG A 85 12.02 -18.16 -1.63
N ILE A 86 12.87 -18.54 -0.66
CA ILE A 86 12.47 -18.78 0.73
C ILE A 86 11.99 -17.48 1.34
N GLU A 87 12.79 -16.41 1.24
CA GLU A 87 12.42 -15.10 1.76
C GLU A 87 11.10 -14.59 1.17
N LEU A 88 10.84 -14.80 -0.12
CA LEU A 88 9.59 -14.41 -0.78
C LEU A 88 8.38 -15.24 -0.36
N THR A 89 8.59 -16.48 0.09
CA THR A 89 7.49 -17.36 0.53
C THR A 89 6.98 -16.98 1.93
N ASP A 90 7.84 -16.35 2.74
CA ASP A 90 7.52 -15.88 4.09
C ASP A 90 6.89 -14.47 4.11
N ILE A 91 6.47 -13.95 2.95
CA ILE A 91 5.75 -12.67 2.80
C ILE A 91 4.26 -12.96 2.78
#